data_AF-A0A8E2DRJ1-F1
#
_entry.id   AF-A0A8E2DRJ1-F1
#
_cell.length_a   1.000
_cell.length_b   1.000
_cell.length_c   1.000
_cell.angle_alpha   90.00
_cell.angle_beta   90.00
_cell.angle_gamma   90.00
#
_symmetry.space_group_name_H-M   'P 1'
#
loop_
_entity.id
_entity.type
_entity.pdbx_description
1 polymer ?
#
loop_
_entity_poly.entity_id
_entity_poly.type
_entity_poly.pdbx_seq_one_letter_code
_entity_poly.pdbx_strand_id
1 'polypeptide(L)'
;MVKETTTLQQTIFKKAHEPIQVTLLDEVDLNVSVLSDFLQTAVQNDVGLATVHGPKGVLRALAFSSPSHALYVRFCKPGGKKVGRRAQAGVTGSPKTPRIILTEQLLCNPSYRKLAFDMHHVAAALYFDHGLYIKNAIDLQSAQREQRFRSTLRTLSDVLGGDTVLNTSQVAYNFLGHGLNSDLAHNACLRAWACCRVRSSTHWNLNLMGARQIDTEVMQKKHLIVICKFVRDAQRLEALKPTIVKNNVKAEFSCKDGVLQLECTHFSSRLRRSKTQKIVVTAGSKQGSQITAKGRTVQVKGKRASVSLDKPISSKYTDIRSVQTFGRDDPSPADAERTRVLLSIFQSTTNVLHQPLAVRIFSLIDPPLSPRSKQVPRACQSSPPEIDFTARPLNASQQRAVRRVLSDDIAHRVCLIHGPPGTGKTTVIAACVSSILARSNVKEGVWLVAQSNVAVKNIAEKLAEFGLEDFKLLVSKDFHFEWHEHLYEKIKPKVIRTDMFGAGGRVGTERRLLGSRVMLCTLSMFSYPRFLDGEFSRIVPVNTVLVDEASQIELGSYLPLLHNFGDMIQKLAFIGDDKQRECFPC
;
A
#
# COMPACT_ATOMS: atom_id res chain seq x y z
N MET A 1 -15.21 -28.03 16.12
CA MET A 1 -15.38 -27.56 17.50
C MET A 1 -16.87 -27.55 17.71
N VAL A 2 -17.39 -28.18 18.77
CA VAL A 2 -18.82 -28.13 19.09
C VAL A 2 -19.24 -26.65 19.18
N LYS A 3 -20.45 -26.29 18.77
CA LYS A 3 -21.00 -24.93 18.91
C LYS A 3 -20.83 -24.49 20.36
N GLU A 4 -19.88 -23.59 20.62
CA GLU A 4 -19.58 -23.09 21.97
C GLU A 4 -20.17 -21.69 22.09
N THR A 5 -21.01 -21.49 23.11
CA THR A 5 -21.58 -20.18 23.43
C THR A 5 -20.93 -19.68 24.71
N THR A 6 -20.41 -18.45 24.65
CA THR A 6 -19.74 -17.77 25.76
C THR A 6 -20.21 -16.32 25.84
N THR A 7 -19.86 -15.61 26.90
CA THR A 7 -20.14 -14.17 27.02
C THR A 7 -18.86 -13.36 26.92
N LEU A 8 -18.94 -12.17 26.31
CA LEU A 8 -17.83 -11.25 26.14
C LEU A 8 -18.20 -9.90 26.74
N GLN A 9 -17.38 -9.45 27.69
CA GLN A 9 -17.46 -8.10 28.23
C GLN A 9 -16.57 -7.17 27.40
N GLN A 10 -17.16 -6.07 26.91
CA GLN A 10 -16.43 -5.12 26.07
C GLN A 10 -15.47 -4.27 26.92
N THR A 11 -14.29 -3.97 26.38
CA THR A 11 -13.27 -3.15 27.06
C THR A 11 -12.95 -1.85 26.32
N ILE A 12 -13.57 -1.61 25.17
CA ILE A 12 -13.25 -0.50 24.26
C ILE A 12 -13.84 0.82 24.76
N PHE A 13 -15.09 0.82 25.21
CA PHE A 13 -15.80 1.99 25.69
C PHE A 13 -15.72 2.09 27.21
N LYS A 14 -15.56 3.31 27.73
CA LYS A 14 -15.55 3.58 29.18
C LYS A 14 -16.90 3.30 29.83
N LYS A 15 -17.99 3.46 29.07
CA LYS A 15 -19.35 3.16 29.53
C LYS A 15 -19.53 1.64 29.59
N ALA A 16 -20.16 1.16 30.67
CA ALA A 16 -20.58 -0.23 30.77
C ALA A 16 -21.64 -0.58 29.73
N HIS A 17 -21.56 -1.80 29.21
CA HIS A 17 -22.49 -2.36 28.24
C HIS A 17 -22.86 -3.77 28.68
N GLU A 18 -24.05 -4.22 28.30
CA GLU A 18 -24.48 -5.59 28.53
C GLU A 18 -23.48 -6.58 27.90
N PRO A 19 -23.25 -7.74 28.53
CA PRO A 19 -22.40 -8.78 27.97
C PRO A 19 -22.89 -9.23 26.59
N ILE A 20 -21.95 -9.38 25.67
CA ILE A 20 -22.21 -9.81 24.29
C ILE A 20 -22.22 -11.33 24.26
N GLN A 21 -23.28 -11.93 23.72
CA GLN A 21 -23.37 -13.37 23.53
C GLN A 21 -22.52 -13.79 22.33
N VAL A 22 -21.48 -14.58 22.54
CA VAL A 22 -20.54 -15.02 21.51
C VAL A 22 -20.76 -16.48 21.17
N THR A 23 -21.10 -16.75 19.91
CA THR A 23 -21.15 -18.10 19.35
C THR A 23 -19.89 -18.36 18.54
N LEU A 24 -19.10 -19.36 18.94
CA LEU A 24 -17.92 -19.84 18.21
C LEU A 24 -18.28 -21.06 17.38
N LEU A 25 -17.95 -21.05 16.09
CA LEU A 25 -18.30 -22.14 15.19
C LEU A 25 -17.25 -22.36 14.09
N ASP A 26 -17.04 -23.62 13.71
CA ASP A 26 -16.30 -24.00 12.51
C ASP A 26 -17.22 -23.97 11.28
N GLU A 27 -16.68 -23.62 10.11
CA GLU A 27 -17.43 -23.47 8.85
C GLU A 27 -18.38 -24.65 8.55
N VAL A 28 -17.99 -25.88 8.91
CA VAL A 28 -18.77 -27.10 8.69
C VAL A 28 -20.11 -27.13 9.46
N ASP A 29 -20.19 -26.39 10.56
CA ASP A 29 -21.37 -26.35 11.44
C ASP A 29 -22.32 -25.19 11.06
N LEU A 30 -21.93 -24.36 10.07
CA LEU A 30 -22.71 -23.21 9.65
C LEU A 30 -23.89 -23.62 8.78
N ASN A 31 -25.09 -23.27 9.23
CA ASN A 31 -26.34 -23.55 8.57
C ASN A 31 -27.29 -22.34 8.63
N VAL A 32 -28.43 -22.45 7.96
CA VAL A 32 -29.41 -21.35 7.81
C VAL A 32 -29.99 -20.92 9.16
N SER A 33 -30.29 -21.86 10.06
CA SER A 33 -30.84 -21.54 11.39
C SER A 33 -29.86 -20.71 12.19
N VAL A 34 -28.58 -21.12 12.28
CA VAL A 34 -27.57 -20.38 13.03
C VAL A 34 -27.42 -18.94 12.54
N LEU A 35 -27.43 -18.71 11.22
CA LEU A 35 -27.36 -17.36 10.67
C LEU A 35 -28.65 -16.57 10.90
N SER A 36 -29.81 -17.19 10.72
CA SER A 36 -31.11 -16.56 10.97
C SER A 36 -31.23 -16.09 12.42
N ASP A 37 -30.88 -16.95 13.38
CA ASP A 37 -30.90 -16.63 14.81
C ASP A 37 -29.99 -15.44 15.12
N PHE A 38 -28.78 -15.42 14.56
CA PHE A 38 -27.86 -14.28 14.70
C PHE A 38 -28.43 -13.01 14.05
N LEU A 39 -28.95 -13.10 12.82
CA LEU A 39 -29.45 -11.97 12.05
C LEU A 39 -30.69 -11.31 12.69
N GLN A 40 -31.53 -12.06 13.40
CA GLN A 40 -32.65 -11.52 14.17
C GLN A 40 -32.20 -10.55 15.28
N THR A 41 -30.94 -10.65 15.72
CA THR A 41 -30.36 -9.77 16.73
C THR A 41 -29.78 -8.48 16.12
N ALA A 42 -29.70 -8.39 14.79
CA ALA A 42 -29.20 -7.21 14.09
C ALA A 42 -30.19 -6.05 14.23
N VAL A 43 -29.69 -4.90 14.67
CA VAL A 43 -30.48 -3.69 14.82
C VAL A 43 -30.31 -2.82 13.59
N GLN A 44 -31.42 -2.39 12.97
CA GLN A 44 -31.42 -1.59 11.73
C GLN A 44 -30.63 -2.23 10.58
N ASN A 45 -30.55 -3.56 10.58
CA ASN A 45 -29.84 -4.38 9.61
C ASN A 45 -28.33 -4.07 9.45
N ASP A 46 -27.69 -3.52 10.48
CA ASP A 46 -26.23 -3.33 10.47
C ASP A 46 -25.52 -4.47 11.19
N VAL A 47 -24.48 -5.00 10.53
CA VAL A 47 -23.63 -6.06 11.06
C VAL A 47 -22.19 -5.60 11.02
N GLY A 48 -21.53 -5.57 12.18
CA GLY A 48 -20.11 -5.26 12.29
C GLY A 48 -19.25 -6.46 11.94
N LEU A 49 -18.13 -6.25 11.24
CA LEU A 49 -17.23 -7.30 10.75
C LEU A 49 -15.80 -7.09 11.24
N ALA A 50 -15.10 -8.20 11.51
CA ALA A 50 -13.65 -8.21 11.72
C ALA A 50 -13.02 -9.53 11.30
N THR A 51 -11.86 -9.46 10.66
CA THR A 51 -11.13 -10.63 10.14
C THR A 51 -10.05 -11.12 11.09
N VAL A 52 -9.80 -12.42 11.08
CA VAL A 52 -8.61 -13.06 11.66
C VAL A 52 -7.82 -13.70 10.52
N HIS A 53 -6.54 -13.33 10.43
CA HIS A 53 -5.62 -13.85 9.43
C HIS A 53 -4.61 -14.79 10.08
N GLY A 54 -4.23 -15.85 9.37
CA GLY A 54 -3.17 -16.77 9.75
C GLY A 54 -1.83 -16.41 9.10
N PRO A 55 -0.89 -17.37 9.08
CA PRO A 55 0.40 -17.18 8.41
C PRO A 55 0.24 -16.76 6.94
N LYS A 56 1.14 -15.90 6.46
CA LYS A 56 1.13 -15.31 5.10
C LYS A 56 -0.12 -14.47 4.76
N GLY A 57 -0.87 -14.05 5.77
CA GLY A 57 -2.03 -13.16 5.65
C GLY A 57 -3.34 -13.87 5.26
N VAL A 58 -3.38 -15.20 5.19
CA VAL A 58 -4.57 -15.95 4.75
C VAL A 58 -5.72 -15.80 5.73
N LEU A 59 -6.93 -15.49 5.27
CA LEU A 59 -8.15 -15.42 6.08
C LEU A 59 -8.42 -16.78 6.74
N ARG A 60 -8.58 -16.76 8.07
CA ARG A 60 -8.81 -17.96 8.90
C ARG A 60 -10.16 -17.93 9.58
N ALA A 61 -10.65 -16.75 9.92
CA ALA A 61 -11.97 -16.60 10.50
C ALA A 61 -12.53 -15.22 10.24
N LEU A 62 -13.85 -15.13 10.33
CA LEU A 62 -14.60 -13.90 10.24
C LEU A 62 -15.51 -13.80 11.46
N ALA A 63 -15.40 -12.69 12.18
CA ALA A 63 -16.32 -12.33 13.25
C ALA A 63 -17.39 -11.38 12.70
N PHE A 64 -18.64 -11.68 13.00
CA PHE A 64 -19.80 -10.85 12.77
C PHE A 64 -20.36 -10.42 14.11
N SER A 65 -20.93 -9.21 14.21
CA SER A 65 -21.56 -8.78 15.45
C SER A 65 -22.75 -7.88 15.21
N SER A 66 -23.80 -8.13 15.99
CA SER A 66 -24.89 -7.21 16.31
C SER A 66 -24.61 -6.53 17.65
N PRO A 67 -25.45 -5.59 18.13
CA PRO A 67 -25.22 -4.95 19.42
C PRO A 67 -25.23 -5.91 20.63
N SER A 68 -25.90 -7.07 20.53
CA SER A 68 -26.04 -8.03 21.64
C SER A 68 -25.36 -9.38 21.39
N HIS A 69 -25.05 -9.72 20.14
CA HIS A 69 -24.47 -11.02 19.78
C HIS A 69 -23.24 -10.87 18.88
N ALA A 70 -22.34 -11.84 18.95
CA ALA A 70 -21.25 -12.02 18.00
C ALA A 70 -21.19 -13.47 17.52
N LEU A 71 -20.98 -13.65 16.22
CA LEU A 71 -20.81 -14.94 15.57
C LEU A 71 -19.39 -15.02 15.01
N TYR A 72 -18.58 -15.94 15.51
CA TYR A 72 -17.23 -16.18 15.03
C TYR A 72 -17.19 -17.44 14.17
N VAL A 73 -16.91 -17.28 12.88
CA VAL A 73 -16.85 -18.37 11.90
C VAL A 73 -15.41 -18.67 11.51
N ARG A 74 -14.90 -19.85 11.88
CA ARG A 74 -13.57 -20.32 11.47
C ARG A 74 -13.64 -21.08 10.14
N PHE A 75 -12.93 -20.59 9.12
CA PHE A 75 -12.88 -21.23 7.81
C PHE A 75 -11.99 -22.48 7.80
N CYS A 76 -12.39 -23.48 7.02
CA CYS A 76 -11.54 -24.65 6.76
C CYS A 76 -10.28 -24.24 5.95
N LYS A 77 -9.16 -24.95 6.17
CA LYS A 77 -7.93 -24.69 5.40
C LYS A 77 -8.20 -24.84 3.89
N PRO A 78 -7.72 -23.90 3.04
CA PRO A 78 -7.74 -24.10 1.58
C PRO A 78 -7.03 -25.42 1.23
N GLY A 79 -7.72 -26.33 0.55
CA GLY A 79 -7.18 -27.66 0.19
C GLY A 79 -7.26 -28.76 1.25
N GLY A 80 -7.96 -28.55 2.37
CA GLY A 80 -8.27 -29.62 3.32
C GLY A 80 -9.14 -30.72 2.70
N LYS A 81 -9.00 -31.97 3.17
CA LYS A 81 -9.78 -33.14 2.72
C LYS A 81 -11.27 -32.75 2.59
N LYS A 82 -11.86 -32.98 1.41
CA LYS A 82 -13.32 -32.97 1.25
C LYS A 82 -13.87 -33.96 2.27
N VAL A 83 -14.50 -33.47 3.33
CA VAL A 83 -15.15 -34.34 4.32
C VAL A 83 -16.26 -35.07 3.58
N GLY A 84 -16.27 -36.41 3.68
CA GLY A 84 -17.24 -37.27 3.02
C GLY A 84 -18.66 -36.85 3.36
N ARG A 85 -19.51 -36.75 2.33
CA ARG A 85 -20.96 -36.56 2.44
C ARG A 85 -21.53 -37.62 3.40
N ARG A 86 -22.02 -37.22 4.57
CA ARG A 86 -23.17 -37.94 5.17
C ARG A 86 -24.41 -37.43 4.46
N ALA A 87 -24.95 -38.25 3.56
CA ALA A 87 -26.23 -38.00 2.95
C ALA A 87 -27.32 -38.08 4.03
N GLN A 88 -27.89 -36.95 4.42
CA GLN A 88 -29.22 -36.94 5.03
C GLN A 88 -30.23 -37.10 3.90
N ALA A 89 -30.86 -38.29 3.85
CA ALA A 89 -31.99 -38.55 2.99
C ALA A 89 -33.19 -37.73 3.48
N GLY A 90 -33.83 -36.95 2.61
CA GLY A 90 -35.16 -36.40 2.89
C GLY A 90 -35.44 -34.94 2.52
N VAL A 91 -34.50 -34.17 1.94
CA VAL A 91 -34.77 -32.78 1.52
C VAL A 91 -34.58 -32.64 0.00
N THR A 92 -35.66 -32.22 -0.68
CA THR A 92 -35.70 -31.91 -2.11
C THR A 92 -34.89 -30.64 -2.40
N GLY A 93 -33.59 -30.81 -2.55
CA GLY A 93 -32.64 -29.77 -2.92
C GLY A 93 -31.23 -30.24 -2.59
N SER A 94 -30.27 -30.05 -3.49
CA SER A 94 -28.86 -30.32 -3.17
C SER A 94 -28.46 -29.49 -1.95
N PRO A 95 -27.87 -30.07 -0.89
CA PRO A 95 -27.50 -29.31 0.30
C PRO A 95 -26.52 -28.20 -0.09
N LYS A 96 -26.93 -26.93 0.13
CA LYS A 96 -26.08 -25.77 -0.11
C LYS A 96 -24.85 -25.87 0.79
N THR A 97 -23.67 -25.57 0.26
CA THR A 97 -22.45 -25.56 1.07
C THR A 97 -22.53 -24.43 2.11
N PRO A 98 -21.87 -24.56 3.28
CA PRO A 98 -21.87 -23.51 4.29
C PRO A 98 -21.44 -22.13 3.76
N ARG A 99 -20.52 -22.09 2.80
CA ARG A 99 -20.08 -20.87 2.10
C ARG A 99 -21.18 -20.23 1.25
N ILE A 100 -21.97 -21.03 0.54
CA ILE A 100 -23.11 -20.52 -0.22
C ILE A 100 -24.13 -19.92 0.76
N ILE A 101 -24.42 -20.63 1.85
CA ILE A 101 -25.33 -20.16 2.90
C ILE A 101 -24.84 -18.82 3.49
N LEU A 102 -23.56 -18.72 3.87
CA LEU A 102 -22.97 -17.47 4.38
C LEU A 102 -23.06 -16.32 3.39
N THR A 103 -22.82 -16.62 2.11
CA THR A 103 -22.85 -15.62 1.04
C THR A 103 -24.26 -15.10 0.81
N GLU A 104 -25.22 -15.99 0.59
CA GLU A 104 -26.61 -15.62 0.30
C GLU A 104 -27.31 -14.96 1.49
N GLN A 105 -27.12 -15.47 2.71
CA GLN A 105 -27.87 -15.02 3.88
C GLN A 105 -27.30 -13.74 4.49
N LEU A 106 -25.99 -13.48 4.37
CA LEU A 106 -25.33 -12.36 5.06
C LEU A 106 -24.42 -11.51 4.15
N LEU A 107 -23.40 -12.10 3.51
CA LEU A 107 -22.38 -11.31 2.82
C LEU A 107 -22.93 -10.56 1.59
N CYS A 108 -23.76 -11.22 0.78
CA CYS A 108 -24.40 -10.66 -0.41
C CYS A 108 -25.88 -10.31 -0.20
N ASN A 109 -26.43 -10.57 0.99
CA ASN A 109 -27.80 -10.16 1.32
C ASN A 109 -27.89 -8.62 1.34
N PRO A 110 -28.70 -8.00 0.47
CA PRO A 110 -28.79 -6.54 0.38
C PRO A 110 -29.52 -5.91 1.57
N SER A 111 -30.32 -6.70 2.30
CA SER A 111 -31.03 -6.20 3.49
C SER A 111 -30.06 -5.76 4.59
N TYR A 112 -28.87 -6.37 4.65
CA TYR A 112 -27.87 -6.09 5.68
C TYR A 112 -26.70 -5.28 5.16
N ARG A 113 -26.32 -4.23 5.90
CA ARG A 113 -25.08 -3.49 5.66
C ARG A 113 -23.98 -4.04 6.54
N LYS A 114 -22.80 -4.19 5.94
CA LYS A 114 -21.62 -4.74 6.63
C LYS A 114 -20.67 -3.59 6.96
N LEU A 115 -20.35 -3.41 8.24
CA LEU A 115 -19.52 -2.30 8.73
C LEU A 115 -18.16 -2.83 9.19
N ALA A 116 -17.07 -2.31 8.64
CA ALA A 116 -15.72 -2.67 9.08
C ALA A 116 -14.72 -1.52 8.91
N PHE A 117 -13.62 -1.58 9.66
CA PHE A 117 -12.41 -0.86 9.33
C PHE A 117 -11.65 -1.58 8.21
N ASP A 118 -11.15 -0.82 7.24
CA ASP A 118 -10.40 -1.35 6.10
C ASP A 118 -11.20 -2.41 5.34
N MET A 119 -12.47 -2.09 5.03
CA MET A 119 -13.39 -3.04 4.38
C MET A 119 -12.87 -3.58 3.04
N HIS A 120 -12.05 -2.81 2.32
CA HIS A 120 -11.36 -3.28 1.12
C HIS A 120 -10.39 -4.45 1.41
N HIS A 121 -9.74 -4.48 2.58
CA HIS A 121 -8.95 -5.64 3.03
C HIS A 121 -9.83 -6.85 3.32
N VAL A 122 -10.99 -6.64 3.96
CA VAL A 122 -11.95 -7.71 4.26
C VAL A 122 -12.49 -8.32 2.96
N ALA A 123 -12.94 -7.47 2.03
CA ALA A 123 -13.44 -7.87 0.71
C ALA A 123 -12.36 -8.61 -0.10
N ALA A 124 -11.13 -8.10 -0.10
CA ALA A 124 -10.02 -8.75 -0.78
C ALA A 124 -9.70 -10.13 -0.19
N ALA A 125 -9.67 -10.27 1.13
CA ALA A 125 -9.38 -11.53 1.80
C ALA A 125 -10.49 -12.58 1.57
N LEU A 126 -11.76 -12.17 1.65
CA LEU A 126 -12.92 -13.02 1.35
C LEU A 126 -12.84 -13.62 -0.05
N TYR A 127 -12.53 -12.78 -1.04
CA TYR A 127 -12.46 -13.22 -2.43
C TYR A 127 -11.20 -14.02 -2.72
N PHE A 128 -10.02 -13.50 -2.34
CA PHE A 128 -8.73 -14.11 -2.67
C PHE A 128 -8.53 -15.47 -2.01
N ASP A 129 -8.91 -15.62 -0.75
CA ASP A 129 -8.67 -16.85 0.00
C ASP A 129 -9.80 -17.88 -0.14
N HIS A 130 -11.05 -17.42 -0.36
CA HIS A 130 -12.23 -18.28 -0.29
C HIS A 130 -13.21 -18.14 -1.46
N GLY A 131 -12.97 -17.22 -2.40
CA GLY A 131 -13.87 -16.98 -3.54
C GLY A 131 -15.22 -16.40 -3.14
N LEU A 132 -15.31 -15.76 -1.96
CA LEU A 132 -16.54 -15.21 -1.42
C LEU A 132 -16.69 -13.74 -1.83
N TYR A 133 -17.89 -13.38 -2.25
CA TYR A 133 -18.28 -12.01 -2.55
C TYR A 133 -18.90 -11.34 -1.32
N ILE A 134 -18.90 -10.02 -1.33
CA ILE A 134 -19.56 -9.16 -0.34
C ILE A 134 -20.22 -7.97 -1.06
N LYS A 135 -21.39 -7.56 -0.56
CA LYS A 135 -22.23 -6.45 -1.04
C LYS A 135 -22.64 -5.53 0.09
N ASN A 136 -23.03 -4.28 -0.18
CA ASN A 136 -23.47 -3.30 0.82
C ASN A 136 -22.47 -3.15 1.99
N ALA A 137 -21.18 -3.23 1.67
CA ALA A 137 -20.10 -3.20 2.64
C ALA A 137 -19.54 -1.79 2.76
N ILE A 138 -19.43 -1.26 3.96
CA ILE A 138 -19.01 0.11 4.24
C ILE A 138 -17.68 0.09 4.99
N ASP A 139 -16.70 0.78 4.42
CA ASP A 139 -15.47 1.13 5.12
C ASP A 139 -15.73 2.33 6.06
N LEU A 140 -15.70 2.09 7.36
CA LEU A 140 -16.03 3.11 8.37
C LEU A 140 -15.11 4.33 8.34
N GLN A 141 -13.85 4.14 7.95
CA GLN A 141 -12.88 5.24 7.85
C GLN A 141 -13.18 6.15 6.65
N SER A 142 -13.65 5.58 5.54
CA SER A 142 -14.02 6.34 4.34
C SER A 142 -15.28 7.19 4.53
N ALA A 143 -16.12 6.84 5.50
CA ALA A 143 -17.31 7.60 5.86
C ALA A 143 -17.00 8.89 6.64
N GLN A 144 -15.75 9.11 7.08
CA GLN A 144 -15.32 10.39 7.65
C GLN A 144 -15.11 11.45 6.59
N ARG A 145 -15.38 12.72 6.94
CA ARG A 145 -15.14 13.87 6.06
C ARG A 145 -13.65 14.12 5.80
N GLU A 146 -12.79 13.87 6.79
CA GLU A 146 -11.33 14.05 6.66
C GLU A 146 -10.64 12.69 6.55
N GLN A 147 -10.15 12.36 5.35
CA GLN A 147 -9.52 11.06 5.05
C GLN A 147 -7.98 11.10 5.07
N ARG A 148 -7.37 12.11 5.71
CA ARG A 148 -5.92 12.39 5.57
C ARG A 148 -5.01 11.30 6.14
N PHE A 149 -5.47 10.52 7.12
CA PHE A 149 -4.68 9.45 7.72
C PHE A 149 -5.58 8.24 8.03
N ARG A 150 -5.34 7.11 7.37
CA ARG A 150 -6.04 5.84 7.64
C ARG A 150 -5.30 5.02 8.69
N SER A 151 -6.05 4.19 9.42
CA SER A 151 -5.55 3.18 10.36
C SER A 151 -4.61 3.75 11.44
N THR A 152 -4.78 5.04 11.79
CA THR A 152 -4.10 5.64 12.95
C THR A 152 -5.00 5.55 14.17
N LEU A 153 -4.40 5.52 15.36
CA LEU A 153 -5.15 5.49 16.61
C LEU A 153 -6.16 6.64 16.72
N ARG A 154 -5.78 7.82 16.24
CA ARG A 154 -6.67 8.99 16.19
C ARG A 154 -7.88 8.74 15.30
N THR A 155 -7.66 8.27 14.07
CA THR A 155 -8.74 7.95 13.12
C THR A 155 -9.70 6.92 13.71
N LEU A 156 -9.16 5.86 14.32
CA LEU A 156 -9.95 4.84 14.99
C LEU A 156 -10.77 5.42 16.14
N SER A 157 -10.15 6.23 17.00
CA SER A 157 -10.84 6.91 18.09
C SER A 157 -11.96 7.80 17.56
N ASP A 158 -11.69 8.62 16.54
CA ASP A 158 -12.67 9.54 15.95
C ASP A 158 -13.88 8.79 15.35
N VAL A 159 -13.63 7.62 14.73
CA VAL A 159 -14.70 6.75 14.22
C VAL A 159 -15.55 6.16 15.34
N LEU A 160 -14.90 5.71 16.42
CA LEU A 160 -15.57 5.03 17.52
C LEU A 160 -16.22 6.00 18.53
N GLY A 161 -16.10 7.32 18.35
CA GLY A 161 -16.79 8.33 19.17
C GLY A 161 -15.90 9.29 19.97
N GLY A 162 -14.58 9.19 19.82
CA GLY A 162 -13.58 10.09 20.40
C GLY A 162 -12.96 9.60 21.72
N ASP A 163 -11.81 10.16 22.08
CA ASP A 163 -11.02 9.73 23.26
C ASP A 163 -11.73 9.96 24.61
N THR A 164 -12.76 10.82 24.65
CA THR A 164 -13.55 11.08 25.86
C THR A 164 -14.37 9.85 26.26
N VAL A 165 -14.90 9.10 25.30
CA VAL A 165 -15.74 7.91 25.55
C VAL A 165 -14.99 6.57 25.44
N LEU A 166 -13.80 6.57 24.85
CA LEU A 166 -13.02 5.36 24.57
C LEU A 166 -11.87 5.13 25.55
N ASN A 167 -11.61 3.87 25.87
CA ASN A 167 -10.34 3.46 26.43
C ASN A 167 -9.30 3.37 25.29
N THR A 168 -8.60 4.46 25.03
CA THR A 168 -7.62 4.58 23.94
C THR A 168 -6.54 3.49 23.97
N SER A 169 -6.17 2.98 25.16
CA SER A 169 -5.22 1.88 25.28
C SER A 169 -5.79 0.55 24.76
N GLN A 170 -7.08 0.30 25.01
CA GLN A 170 -7.79 -0.89 24.52
C GLN A 170 -8.07 -0.79 23.02
N VAL A 171 -8.36 0.40 22.49
CA VAL A 171 -8.44 0.63 21.03
C VAL A 171 -7.10 0.31 20.38
N ALA A 172 -6.00 0.85 20.91
CA ALA A 172 -4.66 0.57 20.39
C ALA A 172 -4.32 -0.92 20.46
N TYR A 173 -4.61 -1.60 21.58
CA TYR A 173 -4.36 -3.04 21.75
C TYR A 173 -5.12 -3.88 20.72
N ASN A 174 -6.43 -3.63 20.55
CA ASN A 174 -7.30 -4.44 19.70
C ASN A 174 -7.10 -4.18 18.20
N PHE A 175 -6.90 -2.93 17.79
CA PHE A 175 -6.88 -2.56 16.37
C PHE A 175 -5.49 -2.40 15.77
N LEU A 176 -4.47 -2.09 16.57
CA LEU A 176 -3.10 -1.80 16.09
C LEU A 176 -2.02 -2.64 16.76
N GLY A 177 -2.35 -3.30 17.87
CA GLY A 177 -1.39 -3.89 18.79
C GLY A 177 -1.46 -5.41 18.84
N HIS A 178 -1.02 -5.95 19.98
CA HIS A 178 -0.91 -7.39 20.19
C HIS A 178 -2.26 -8.12 20.11
N GLY A 179 -3.38 -7.44 20.38
CA GLY A 179 -4.73 -8.01 20.30
C GLY A 179 -5.13 -8.50 18.90
N LEU A 180 -4.41 -8.11 17.85
CA LEU A 180 -4.56 -8.70 16.51
C LEU A 180 -4.06 -10.15 16.43
N ASN A 181 -3.17 -10.56 17.35
CA ASN A 181 -2.45 -11.83 17.33
C ASN A 181 -2.65 -12.69 18.60
N SER A 182 -3.17 -12.12 19.69
CA SER A 182 -3.60 -12.84 20.89
C SER A 182 -5.11 -12.99 20.94
N ASP A 183 -5.60 -14.01 21.65
CA ASP A 183 -7.03 -14.28 21.91
C ASP A 183 -7.92 -13.93 20.70
N LEU A 184 -7.65 -14.59 19.58
CA LEU A 184 -8.09 -14.16 18.25
C LEU A 184 -9.61 -14.07 18.14
N ALA A 185 -10.33 -15.02 18.73
CA ALA A 185 -11.79 -15.05 18.69
C ALA A 185 -12.37 -13.89 19.50
N HIS A 186 -11.93 -13.72 20.75
CA HIS A 186 -12.37 -12.62 21.62
C HIS A 186 -12.11 -11.25 20.97
N ASN A 187 -10.87 -10.97 20.56
CA ASN A 187 -10.49 -9.67 20.02
C ASN A 187 -11.11 -9.40 18.64
N ALA A 188 -11.37 -10.43 17.83
CA ALA A 188 -12.12 -10.26 16.59
C ALA A 188 -13.59 -9.93 16.84
N CYS A 189 -14.26 -10.64 17.76
CA CYS A 189 -15.64 -10.34 18.15
C CYS A 189 -15.75 -8.93 18.75
N LEU A 190 -14.81 -8.52 19.59
CA LEU A 190 -14.78 -7.18 20.18
C LEU A 190 -14.59 -6.08 19.11
N ARG A 191 -13.73 -6.29 18.11
CA ARG A 191 -13.59 -5.38 16.97
C ARG A 191 -14.85 -5.31 16.12
N ALA A 192 -15.44 -6.46 15.78
CA ALA A 192 -16.68 -6.53 15.01
C ALA A 192 -17.81 -5.81 15.75
N TRP A 193 -17.94 -6.02 17.05
CA TRP A 193 -18.93 -5.35 17.89
C TRP A 193 -18.72 -3.82 17.91
N ALA A 194 -17.48 -3.37 18.09
CA ALA A 194 -17.17 -1.94 18.05
C ALA A 194 -17.55 -1.29 16.70
N CYS A 195 -17.34 -1.97 15.56
CA CYS A 195 -17.78 -1.52 14.25
C CYS A 195 -19.31 -1.34 14.17
N CYS A 196 -20.08 -2.27 14.72
CA CYS A 196 -21.55 -2.21 14.75
C CYS A 196 -22.06 -1.01 15.57
N ARG A 197 -21.34 -0.64 16.64
CA ARG A 197 -21.77 0.39 17.60
C ARG A 197 -21.58 1.83 17.12
N VAL A 198 -20.80 2.06 16.06
CA VAL A 198 -20.55 3.40 15.49
C VAL A 198 -21.85 4.15 15.20
N ARG A 199 -22.89 3.45 14.74
CA ARG A 199 -24.18 4.05 14.40
C ARG A 199 -24.98 4.58 15.59
N SER A 200 -24.68 4.15 16.82
CA SER A 200 -25.34 4.68 18.01
C SER A 200 -24.95 6.14 18.32
N SER A 201 -23.96 6.69 17.62
CA SER A 201 -23.66 8.12 17.63
C SER A 201 -24.50 8.85 16.58
N THR A 202 -25.26 9.86 17.00
CA THR A 202 -26.15 10.67 16.15
C THR A 202 -25.43 11.29 14.95
N HIS A 203 -24.15 11.68 15.13
CA HIS A 203 -23.32 12.26 14.08
C HIS A 203 -22.93 11.23 12.99
N TRP A 204 -22.91 9.95 13.33
CA TRP A 204 -22.47 8.88 12.42
C TRP A 204 -23.57 8.35 11.51
N ASN A 205 -24.84 8.55 11.87
CA ASN A 205 -25.94 8.12 11.01
C ASN A 205 -25.90 8.82 9.63
N LEU A 206 -25.69 10.14 9.62
CA LEU A 206 -25.56 10.92 8.38
C LEU A 206 -24.33 10.50 7.55
N ASN A 207 -23.19 10.28 8.22
CA ASN A 207 -21.96 9.84 7.55
C ASN A 207 -22.15 8.47 6.86
N LEU A 208 -22.81 7.52 7.54
CA LEU A 208 -23.08 6.19 6.98
C LEU A 208 -24.06 6.22 5.80
N MET A 209 -25.02 7.15 5.78
CA MET A 209 -25.93 7.32 4.64
C MET A 209 -25.21 7.84 3.39
N GLY A 210 -24.23 8.73 3.55
CA GLY A 210 -23.41 9.24 2.44
C GLY A 210 -22.21 8.36 2.07
N ALA A 211 -21.96 7.28 2.81
CA ALA A 211 -20.78 6.44 2.64
C ALA A 211 -20.83 5.65 1.33
N ARG A 212 -19.70 5.62 0.60
CA ARG A 212 -19.54 4.79 -0.60
C ARG A 212 -19.45 3.32 -0.20
N GLN A 213 -20.26 2.50 -0.85
CA GLN A 213 -20.34 1.08 -0.58
C GLN A 213 -19.36 0.30 -1.47
N ILE A 214 -18.92 -0.84 -0.95
CA ILE A 214 -18.16 -1.85 -1.67
C ILE A 214 -19.12 -2.97 -2.05
N ASP A 215 -19.15 -3.26 -3.35
CA ASP A 215 -19.87 -4.38 -3.94
C ASP A 215 -18.90 -5.11 -4.88
N THR A 216 -18.55 -6.34 -4.50
CA THR A 216 -17.63 -7.17 -5.29
C THR A 216 -18.32 -8.01 -6.34
N GLU A 217 -19.65 -8.18 -6.29
CA GLU A 217 -20.40 -8.95 -7.29
C GLU A 217 -20.48 -8.22 -8.63
N VAL A 218 -20.49 -6.88 -8.60
CA VAL A 218 -20.52 -6.05 -9.81
C VAL A 218 -19.14 -5.91 -10.48
N MET A 219 -18.06 -6.37 -9.83
CA MET A 219 -16.71 -6.28 -10.36
C MET A 219 -16.42 -7.45 -11.31
N GLN A 220 -15.78 -7.18 -12.45
CA GLN A 220 -15.35 -8.23 -13.37
C GLN A 220 -14.38 -9.20 -12.67
N LYS A 221 -14.64 -10.50 -12.76
CA LYS A 221 -13.85 -11.56 -12.08
C LYS A 221 -12.34 -11.40 -12.27
N LYS A 222 -11.89 -11.15 -13.51
CA LYS A 222 -10.47 -10.93 -13.85
C LYS A 222 -9.86 -9.76 -13.07
N HIS A 223 -10.57 -8.64 -12.97
CA HIS A 223 -10.13 -7.46 -12.26
C HIS A 223 -10.08 -7.71 -10.75
N LEU A 224 -11.10 -8.41 -10.22
CA LEU A 224 -11.17 -8.74 -8.81
C LEU A 224 -10.01 -9.65 -8.38
N ILE A 225 -9.63 -10.64 -9.20
CA ILE A 225 -8.44 -11.48 -8.96
C ILE A 225 -7.17 -10.61 -8.83
N VAL A 226 -6.93 -9.72 -9.79
CA VAL A 226 -5.73 -8.86 -9.83
C VAL A 226 -5.70 -7.93 -8.60
N ILE A 227 -6.79 -7.25 -8.33
CA ILE A 227 -6.87 -6.25 -7.25
C ILE A 227 -6.76 -6.89 -5.87
N CYS A 228 -7.43 -8.02 -5.65
CA CYS A 228 -7.32 -8.75 -4.40
C CYS A 228 -5.90 -9.29 -4.19
N LYS A 229 -5.21 -9.70 -5.27
CA LYS A 229 -3.78 -10.04 -5.21
C LYS A 229 -2.93 -8.85 -4.79
N PHE A 230 -3.12 -7.67 -5.39
CA PHE A 230 -2.36 -6.46 -5.00
C PHE A 230 -2.59 -6.07 -3.55
N VAL A 231 -3.81 -6.21 -3.02
CA VAL A 231 -4.05 -6.01 -1.59
C VAL A 231 -3.24 -7.00 -0.76
N ARG A 232 -3.26 -8.29 -1.12
CA ARG A 232 -2.54 -9.34 -0.39
C ARG A 232 -1.02 -9.17 -0.45
N ASP A 233 -0.47 -8.81 -1.60
CA ASP A 233 0.97 -8.57 -1.76
C ASP A 233 1.43 -7.40 -0.89
N ALA A 234 0.67 -6.30 -0.86
CA ALA A 234 0.95 -5.17 0.03
C ALA A 234 0.95 -5.58 1.51
N GLN A 235 -0.05 -6.34 1.93
CA GLN A 235 -0.15 -6.85 3.31
C GLN A 235 1.02 -7.78 3.66
N ARG A 236 1.49 -8.61 2.73
CA ARG A 236 2.64 -9.49 2.93
C ARG A 236 3.93 -8.68 3.05
N LEU A 237 4.16 -7.72 2.15
CA LEU A 237 5.30 -6.83 2.22
C LEU A 237 5.34 -6.04 3.54
N GLU A 238 4.19 -5.56 4.00
CA GLU A 238 4.05 -4.92 5.32
C GLU A 238 4.33 -5.90 6.47
N ALA A 239 3.87 -7.15 6.36
CA ALA A 239 4.11 -8.17 7.37
C ALA A 239 5.59 -8.58 7.48
N LEU A 240 6.35 -8.47 6.38
CA LEU A 240 7.79 -8.72 6.34
C LEU A 240 8.63 -7.58 6.93
N LYS A 241 8.06 -6.38 7.13
CA LYS A 241 8.79 -5.28 7.75
C LYS A 241 9.19 -5.66 9.18
N PRO A 242 10.45 -5.39 9.59
CA PRO A 242 10.93 -5.76 10.91
C PRO A 242 10.12 -5.04 11.99
N THR A 243 9.74 -5.78 13.04
CA THR A 243 9.09 -5.24 14.23
C THR A 243 10.08 -4.69 15.24
N ILE A 244 11.36 -5.03 15.11
CA ILE A 244 12.47 -4.55 15.93
C ILE A 244 13.61 -4.18 15.00
N VAL A 245 14.10 -2.94 15.11
CA VAL A 245 15.27 -2.46 14.37
C VAL A 245 16.34 -2.05 15.38
N LYS A 246 17.55 -2.59 15.22
CA LYS A 246 18.73 -2.09 15.96
C LYS A 246 19.21 -0.81 15.29
N ASN A 247 19.18 0.31 16.02
CA ASN A 247 19.63 1.60 15.53
C ASN A 247 21.12 1.76 15.87
N ASN A 248 21.97 1.83 14.85
CA ASN A 248 23.39 2.03 15.06
C ASN A 248 23.65 3.51 15.32
N VAL A 249 24.10 3.86 16.52
CA VAL A 249 24.34 5.23 16.97
C VAL A 249 25.82 5.45 17.26
N LYS A 250 26.28 6.69 17.12
CA LYS A 250 27.62 7.10 17.57
C LYS A 250 27.72 6.97 19.09
N ALA A 251 28.94 6.79 19.59
CA ALA A 251 29.23 6.73 21.02
C ALA A 251 28.93 8.05 21.73
N GLU A 252 29.06 9.18 21.02
CA GLU A 252 28.73 10.50 21.52
C GLU A 252 27.21 10.72 21.56
N PHE A 253 26.70 11.10 22.73
CA PHE A 253 25.31 11.49 22.93
C PHE A 253 25.24 12.65 23.92
N SER A 254 24.11 13.37 23.92
CA SER A 254 23.82 14.36 24.96
C SER A 254 22.41 14.17 25.50
N CYS A 255 22.23 14.39 26.79
CA CYS A 255 20.93 14.31 27.44
C CYS A 255 20.68 15.64 28.16
N LYS A 256 19.62 16.35 27.77
CA LYS A 256 19.19 17.60 28.41
C LYS A 256 17.69 17.50 28.67
N ASP A 257 17.25 17.81 29.89
CA ASP A 257 15.83 17.85 30.28
C ASP A 257 15.02 16.59 29.92
N GLY A 258 15.63 15.41 30.09
CA GLY A 258 14.98 14.12 29.73
C GLY A 258 14.88 13.83 28.23
N VAL A 259 15.50 14.67 27.39
CA VAL A 259 15.60 14.49 25.94
C VAL A 259 17.02 14.06 25.58
N LEU A 260 17.12 12.84 25.03
CA LEU A 260 18.35 12.24 24.55
C LEU A 260 18.57 12.60 23.07
N GLN A 261 19.70 13.23 22.77
CA GLN A 261 20.16 13.49 21.41
C GLN A 261 21.08 12.35 20.96
N LEU A 262 20.74 11.74 19.84
CA LEU A 262 21.49 10.65 19.22
C LEU A 262 21.82 11.00 17.77
N GLU A 263 22.96 10.52 17.30
CA GLU A 263 23.32 10.55 15.88
C GLU A 263 23.54 9.12 15.38
N CYS A 264 22.76 8.70 14.39
CA CYS A 264 22.90 7.38 13.78
C CYS A 264 24.12 7.32 12.85
N THR A 265 24.86 6.22 12.85
CA THR A 265 26.02 6.02 11.96
C THR A 265 25.56 5.80 10.51
N HIS A 266 24.55 4.94 10.33
CA HIS A 266 23.93 4.63 9.06
C HIS A 266 22.50 5.15 8.99
N PHE A 267 22.12 5.69 7.84
CA PHE A 267 20.77 6.23 7.63
C PHE A 267 19.70 5.14 7.51
N SER A 268 20.07 3.95 7.00
CA SER A 268 19.19 2.77 7.00
C SER A 268 18.73 2.38 8.42
N SER A 269 19.52 2.72 9.44
CA SER A 269 19.22 2.49 10.85
C SER A 269 18.75 3.75 11.59
N ARG A 270 18.38 4.82 10.87
CA ARG A 270 18.00 6.10 11.49
C ARG A 270 16.72 5.98 12.30
N LEU A 271 16.63 6.77 13.36
CA LEU A 271 15.40 6.97 14.10
C LEU A 271 14.42 7.83 13.28
N ARG A 272 13.14 7.46 13.31
CA ARG A 272 12.07 8.20 12.65
C ARG A 272 11.07 8.70 13.69
N ARG A 273 10.38 9.79 13.36
CA ARG A 273 9.23 10.23 14.14
C ARG A 273 8.07 9.32 13.77
N SER A 274 7.51 8.62 14.75
CA SER A 274 6.33 7.78 14.59
C SER A 274 5.43 7.92 15.80
N LYS A 275 4.12 7.76 15.58
CA LYS A 275 3.11 7.73 16.64
C LYS A 275 2.99 6.36 17.30
N THR A 276 3.44 5.31 16.61
CA THR A 276 3.23 3.90 16.98
C THR A 276 4.52 3.25 17.51
N GLN A 277 5.69 3.68 17.01
CA GLN A 277 6.97 3.13 17.45
C GLN A 277 7.37 3.61 18.84
N LYS A 278 8.07 2.72 19.55
CA LYS A 278 8.71 3.00 20.84
C LYS A 278 10.21 2.79 20.69
N ILE A 279 10.99 3.68 21.29
CA ILE A 279 12.44 3.57 21.35
C ILE A 279 12.82 3.00 22.71
N VAL A 280 13.72 2.02 22.73
CA VAL A 280 14.32 1.50 23.95
C VAL A 280 15.81 1.80 23.89
N VAL A 281 16.30 2.45 24.93
CA VAL A 281 17.70 2.85 25.07
C VAL A 281 18.27 2.15 26.30
N THR A 282 19.39 1.46 26.13
CA THR A 282 20.15 0.90 27.24
C THR A 282 21.48 1.64 27.37
N ALA A 283 21.69 2.27 28.52
CA ALA A 283 22.90 3.01 28.84
C ALA A 283 23.69 2.30 29.96
N GLY A 284 25.02 2.36 29.87
CA GLY A 284 25.94 1.75 30.82
C GLY A 284 26.83 2.78 31.51
N SER A 285 27.26 2.46 32.72
CA SER A 285 28.29 3.18 33.47
C SER A 285 29.64 2.45 33.38
N LYS A 286 30.73 3.17 33.67
CA LYS A 286 32.08 2.57 33.77
C LYS A 286 32.19 1.50 34.87
N GLN A 287 31.36 1.58 35.91
CA GLN A 287 31.30 0.63 37.03
C GLN A 287 30.42 -0.59 36.73
N GLY A 288 30.00 -0.80 35.49
CA GLY A 288 29.20 -1.97 35.07
C GLY A 288 27.69 -1.83 35.22
N SER A 289 27.20 -0.90 36.06
CA SER A 289 25.75 -0.64 36.22
C SER A 289 25.10 -0.19 34.90
N GLN A 290 23.84 -0.58 34.65
CA GLN A 290 23.09 -0.20 33.45
C GLN A 290 21.70 0.34 33.78
N ILE A 291 21.15 1.12 32.86
CA ILE A 291 19.75 1.56 32.88
C ILE A 291 19.11 1.32 31.52
N THR A 292 17.83 0.93 31.54
CA THR A 292 17.00 0.87 30.34
C THR A 292 15.88 1.88 30.47
N ALA A 293 15.82 2.79 29.50
CA ALA A 293 14.78 3.81 29.37
C ALA A 293 13.97 3.57 28.09
N LYS A 294 12.68 3.87 28.15
CA LYS A 294 11.76 3.77 27.01
C LYS A 294 11.31 5.16 26.61
N GLY A 295 11.11 5.39 25.32
CA GLY A 295 10.84 6.72 24.83
C GLY A 295 10.25 6.77 23.44
N ARG A 296 10.18 7.98 22.90
CA ARG A 296 9.74 8.25 21.53
C ARG A 296 10.58 9.34 20.89
N THR A 297 10.78 9.20 19.59
CA THR A 297 11.45 10.22 18.77
C THR A 297 10.55 11.46 18.64
N VAL A 298 11.04 12.61 19.08
CA VAL A 298 10.33 13.90 19.05
C VAL A 298 10.72 14.71 17.82
N GLN A 299 12.02 14.75 17.52
CA GLN A 299 12.59 15.51 16.41
C GLN A 299 13.60 14.67 15.64
N VAL A 300 13.64 14.85 14.31
CA VAL A 300 14.62 14.21 13.42
C VAL A 300 15.12 15.22 12.41
N LYS A 301 16.43 15.27 12.19
CA LYS A 301 17.07 16.04 11.11
C LYS A 301 18.22 15.22 10.53
N GLY A 302 18.00 14.66 9.34
CA GLY A 302 18.97 13.75 8.71
C GLY A 302 19.21 12.50 9.57
N LYS A 303 20.45 12.32 10.03
CA LYS A 303 20.86 11.21 10.92
C LYS A 303 20.73 11.52 12.42
N ARG A 304 20.45 12.78 12.78
CA ARG A 304 20.29 13.22 14.16
C ARG A 304 18.84 13.11 14.60
N ALA A 305 18.63 12.64 15.83
CA ALA A 305 17.31 12.49 16.41
C ALA A 305 17.31 12.84 17.90
N SER A 306 16.20 13.42 18.33
CA SER A 306 15.93 13.75 19.73
C SER A 306 14.85 12.79 20.24
N VAL A 307 15.13 12.06 21.31
CA VAL A 307 14.27 11.04 21.90
C VAL A 307 13.88 11.49 23.31
N SER A 308 12.58 11.66 23.54
CA SER A 308 12.06 11.86 24.90
C SER A 308 11.95 10.51 25.58
N LEU A 309 12.54 10.41 26.78
CA LEU A 309 12.58 9.18 27.58
C LEU A 309 11.63 9.28 28.78
N ASP A 310 11.13 8.12 29.23
CA ASP A 310 10.34 7.94 30.44
C ASP A 310 11.17 8.10 31.72
N LYS A 311 12.47 7.86 31.60
CA LYS A 311 13.46 7.97 32.67
C LYS A 311 14.67 8.74 32.14
N PRO A 312 15.15 9.77 32.86
CA PRO A 312 16.32 10.51 32.44
C PRO A 312 17.57 9.64 32.52
N ILE A 313 18.43 9.72 31.50
CA ILE A 313 19.78 9.14 31.55
C ILE A 313 20.70 10.16 32.23
N SER A 314 20.99 9.93 33.51
CA SER A 314 21.88 10.78 34.31
C SER A 314 23.34 10.71 33.84
N SER A 315 24.15 11.70 34.20
CA SER A 315 25.58 11.80 33.86
C SER A 315 26.45 10.62 34.29
N LYS A 316 26.00 9.77 35.24
CA LYS A 316 26.72 8.54 35.65
C LYS A 316 26.77 7.46 34.56
N TYR A 317 25.87 7.51 33.58
CA TYR A 317 25.87 6.59 32.44
C TYR A 317 26.59 7.26 31.28
N THR A 318 27.78 6.76 30.96
CA THR A 318 28.71 7.39 30.02
C THR A 318 28.68 6.76 28.63
N ASP A 319 27.99 5.63 28.46
CA ASP A 319 27.97 4.87 27.21
C ASP A 319 26.55 4.39 26.86
N ILE A 320 26.21 4.40 25.57
CA ILE A 320 24.96 3.85 25.04
C ILE A 320 25.27 2.46 24.47
N ARG A 321 24.88 1.42 25.22
CA ARG A 321 25.09 0.02 24.83
C ARG A 321 24.17 -0.41 23.69
N SER A 322 22.92 0.08 23.67
CA SER A 322 21.98 -0.25 22.61
C SER A 322 20.89 0.80 22.44
N VAL A 323 20.45 0.97 21.19
CA VAL A 323 19.24 1.70 20.82
C VAL A 323 18.45 0.79 19.89
N GLN A 324 17.18 0.56 20.24
CA GLN A 324 16.28 -0.29 19.47
C GLN A 324 14.95 0.42 19.26
N THR A 325 14.47 0.38 18.02
CA THR A 325 13.13 0.81 17.66
C THR A 325 12.22 -0.41 17.66
N PHE A 326 11.13 -0.34 18.41
CA PHE A 326 10.08 -1.35 18.49
C PHE A 326 8.82 -0.84 17.79
N GLY A 327 8.24 -1.67 16.94
CA GLY A 327 7.09 -1.34 16.10
C GLY A 327 7.49 -1.14 14.64
N ARG A 328 6.52 -1.34 13.74
CA ARG A 328 6.72 -1.12 12.30
C ARG A 328 6.73 0.37 11.97
N ASP A 329 7.38 0.72 10.87
CA ASP A 329 7.36 2.07 10.34
C ASP A 329 5.92 2.47 9.96
N ASP A 330 5.58 3.74 10.17
CA ASP A 330 4.30 4.28 9.67
C ASP A 330 4.25 4.17 8.13
N PRO A 331 3.07 3.96 7.51
CA PRO A 331 2.94 3.83 6.06
C PRO A 331 3.56 5.00 5.30
N SER A 332 4.29 4.71 4.22
CA SER A 332 4.83 5.76 3.35
C SER A 332 3.71 6.46 2.57
N PRO A 333 3.94 7.66 2.00
CA PRO A 333 2.97 8.30 1.11
C PRO A 333 2.56 7.42 -0.08
N ALA A 334 3.49 6.60 -0.58
CA ALA A 334 3.20 5.63 -1.64
C ALA A 334 2.26 4.51 -1.16
N ASP A 335 2.47 3.99 0.05
CA ASP A 335 1.58 2.99 0.64
C ASP A 335 0.18 3.57 0.86
N ALA A 336 0.10 4.79 1.41
CA ALA A 336 -1.16 5.48 1.67
C ALA A 336 -1.96 5.76 0.39
N GLU A 337 -1.29 6.28 -0.65
CA GLU A 337 -1.92 6.56 -1.93
C GLU A 337 -2.36 5.27 -2.65
N ARG A 338 -1.53 4.22 -2.62
CA ARG A 338 -1.91 2.91 -3.15
C ARG A 338 -3.18 2.38 -2.47
N THR A 339 -3.24 2.43 -1.13
CA THR A 339 -4.43 2.05 -0.37
C THR A 339 -5.65 2.90 -0.76
N ARG A 340 -5.47 4.21 -0.95
CA ARG A 340 -6.55 5.12 -1.40
C ARG A 340 -7.08 4.72 -2.78
N VAL A 341 -6.20 4.43 -3.74
CA VAL A 341 -6.58 3.99 -5.09
C VAL A 341 -7.29 2.64 -5.04
N LEU A 342 -6.76 1.66 -4.30
CA LEU A 342 -7.39 0.35 -4.13
C LEU A 342 -8.81 0.48 -3.55
N LEU A 343 -8.98 1.28 -2.50
CA LEU A 343 -10.29 1.56 -1.93
C LEU A 343 -11.23 2.21 -2.94
N SER A 344 -10.73 3.18 -3.73
CA SER A 344 -11.51 3.85 -4.77
C SER A 344 -12.00 2.85 -5.83
N ILE A 345 -11.18 1.84 -6.17
CA ILE A 345 -11.55 0.74 -7.08
C ILE A 345 -12.66 -0.11 -6.47
N PHE A 346 -12.52 -0.56 -5.21
CA PHE A 346 -13.55 -1.36 -4.53
C PHE A 346 -14.87 -0.60 -4.36
N GLN A 347 -14.81 0.73 -4.23
CA GLN A 347 -15.98 1.61 -4.14
C GLN A 347 -16.52 2.03 -5.52
N SER A 348 -15.95 1.53 -6.62
CA SER A 348 -16.34 1.89 -7.99
C SER A 348 -16.33 3.41 -8.27
N THR A 349 -15.42 4.15 -7.62
CA THR A 349 -15.28 5.62 -7.76
C THR A 349 -14.19 6.03 -8.75
N THR A 350 -13.51 5.06 -9.37
CA THR A 350 -12.48 5.28 -10.38
C THR A 350 -12.64 4.31 -11.54
N ASN A 351 -12.25 4.76 -12.73
CA ASN A 351 -12.20 3.98 -13.96
C ASN A 351 -10.80 3.42 -14.27
N VAL A 352 -9.84 3.48 -13.34
CA VAL A 352 -8.43 3.11 -13.61
C VAL A 352 -8.30 1.73 -14.26
N LEU A 353 -9.12 0.75 -13.87
CA LEU A 353 -9.08 -0.61 -14.45
C LEU A 353 -9.64 -0.71 -15.87
N HIS A 354 -10.40 0.27 -16.31
CA HIS A 354 -10.96 0.35 -17.66
C HIS A 354 -10.10 1.21 -18.59
N GLN A 355 -9.08 1.90 -18.06
CA GLN A 355 -8.13 2.64 -18.89
C GLN A 355 -7.38 1.67 -19.82
N PRO A 356 -7.17 2.01 -21.11
CA PRO A 356 -6.53 1.11 -22.06
C PRO A 356 -5.15 0.61 -21.62
N LEU A 357 -4.37 1.43 -20.91
CA LEU A 357 -3.08 1.02 -20.35
C LEU A 357 -3.23 -0.02 -19.24
N ALA A 358 -4.08 0.25 -18.26
CA ALA A 358 -4.31 -0.67 -17.15
C ALA A 358 -4.87 -2.02 -17.64
N VAL A 359 -5.83 -1.99 -18.57
CA VAL A 359 -6.34 -3.20 -19.22
C VAL A 359 -5.19 -3.99 -19.86
N ARG A 360 -4.29 -3.35 -20.59
CA ARG A 360 -3.15 -4.04 -21.23
C ARG A 360 -2.14 -4.61 -20.24
N ILE A 361 -1.88 -3.90 -19.14
CA ILE A 361 -0.93 -4.34 -18.11
C ILE A 361 -1.53 -5.49 -17.29
N PHE A 362 -2.82 -5.40 -16.95
CA PHE A 362 -3.46 -6.32 -16.00
C PHE A 362 -4.27 -7.45 -16.64
N SER A 363 -4.59 -7.39 -17.94
CA SER A 363 -5.27 -8.49 -18.66
C SER A 363 -4.33 -9.65 -19.03
N LEU A 364 -3.03 -9.57 -18.71
CA LEU A 364 -2.02 -10.60 -18.99
C LEU A 364 -1.97 -11.73 -17.93
N ILE A 365 -2.92 -11.78 -16.99
CA ILE A 365 -2.92 -12.78 -15.90
C ILE A 365 -3.66 -14.08 -16.29
N ASP A 366 -4.17 -14.19 -17.52
CA ASP A 366 -4.50 -15.48 -18.15
C ASP A 366 -3.37 -15.89 -19.11
N PRO A 367 -3.01 -17.19 -19.22
CA PRO A 367 -2.10 -17.65 -20.26
C PRO A 367 -2.67 -17.21 -21.61
N PRO A 368 -1.82 -16.80 -22.58
CA PRO A 368 -2.33 -16.43 -23.89
C PRO A 368 -3.14 -17.63 -24.39
N LEU A 369 -4.43 -17.40 -24.67
CA LEU A 369 -5.14 -18.23 -25.62
C LEU A 369 -4.19 -18.38 -26.80
N SER A 370 -3.85 -19.63 -27.11
CA SER A 370 -3.08 -20.09 -28.28
C SER A 370 -3.04 -19.04 -29.39
N PRO A 371 -1.90 -18.78 -30.05
CA PRO A 371 -1.79 -17.77 -31.09
C PRO A 371 -2.67 -18.17 -32.28
N ARG A 372 -3.98 -17.92 -32.19
CA ARG A 372 -4.85 -17.82 -33.33
C ARG A 372 -4.45 -16.51 -33.96
N SER A 373 -3.53 -16.65 -34.91
CA SER A 373 -3.32 -15.74 -36.02
C SER A 373 -4.68 -15.23 -36.51
N LYS A 374 -5.15 -14.14 -35.91
CA LYS A 374 -6.02 -13.18 -36.57
C LYS A 374 -5.04 -12.11 -37.01
N GLN A 375 -4.87 -12.03 -38.33
CA GLN A 375 -4.07 -11.02 -38.99
C GLN A 375 -4.23 -9.70 -38.25
N VAL A 376 -3.15 -9.24 -37.63
CA VAL A 376 -3.05 -7.86 -37.16
C VAL A 376 -3.34 -7.01 -38.39
N PRO A 377 -4.28 -6.05 -38.34
CA PRO A 377 -4.50 -5.14 -39.46
C PRO A 377 -3.14 -4.59 -39.88
N ARG A 378 -2.79 -4.75 -41.16
CA ARG A 378 -1.53 -4.27 -41.73
C ARG A 378 -1.29 -2.85 -41.20
N ALA A 379 -0.27 -2.67 -40.37
CA ALA A 379 0.12 -1.35 -39.88
C ALA A 379 0.29 -0.43 -41.10
N CYS A 380 -0.23 0.79 -41.00
CA CYS A 380 0.05 1.82 -41.99
C CYS A 380 1.57 1.87 -42.19
N GLN A 381 2.02 1.84 -43.45
CA GLN A 381 3.43 1.87 -43.82
C GLN A 381 4.03 3.25 -43.51
N SER A 382 4.16 3.61 -42.23
CA SER A 382 5.02 4.71 -41.82
C SER A 382 6.46 4.19 -41.83
N SER A 383 7.40 5.01 -42.30
CA SER A 383 8.83 4.73 -42.12
C SER A 383 9.12 4.42 -40.64
N PRO A 384 10.08 3.52 -40.36
CA PRO A 384 10.47 3.25 -38.98
C PRO A 384 10.91 4.57 -38.32
N PRO A 385 10.54 4.82 -37.04
CA PRO A 385 10.90 6.05 -36.37
C PRO A 385 12.43 6.21 -36.38
N GLU A 386 12.88 7.41 -36.76
CA GLU A 386 14.29 7.74 -36.79
C GLU A 386 14.87 7.76 -35.37
N ILE A 387 16.08 7.23 -35.23
CA ILE A 387 16.82 7.24 -33.97
C ILE A 387 17.85 8.36 -34.08
N ASP A 388 17.67 9.42 -33.30
CA ASP A 388 18.68 10.45 -33.12
C ASP A 388 19.49 10.15 -31.85
N PHE A 389 20.63 9.48 -32.03
CA PHE A 389 21.56 9.18 -30.95
C PHE A 389 22.98 9.03 -31.49
N THR A 390 23.76 10.10 -31.39
CA THR A 390 25.12 10.20 -31.94
C THR A 390 26.22 9.82 -30.95
N ALA A 391 25.90 9.69 -29.66
CA ALA A 391 26.89 9.47 -28.62
C ALA A 391 27.63 8.12 -28.74
N ARG A 392 26.96 7.08 -29.28
CA ARG A 392 27.58 5.78 -29.61
C ARG A 392 26.69 4.95 -30.54
N PRO A 393 27.27 4.00 -31.31
CA PRO A 393 26.48 3.08 -32.11
C PRO A 393 25.63 2.14 -31.24
N LEU A 394 24.39 1.90 -31.70
CA LEU A 394 23.47 0.93 -31.12
C LEU A 394 23.51 -0.37 -31.94
N ASN A 395 23.52 -1.52 -31.26
CA ASN A 395 23.40 -2.81 -31.95
C ASN A 395 21.94 -3.04 -32.43
N ALA A 396 21.74 -4.08 -33.23
CA ALA A 396 20.43 -4.35 -33.84
C ALA A 396 19.29 -4.57 -32.81
N SER A 397 19.56 -5.20 -31.66
CA SER A 397 18.53 -5.42 -30.63
C SER A 397 18.18 -4.12 -29.90
N GLN A 398 19.17 -3.29 -29.57
CA GLN A 398 18.98 -1.97 -28.98
C GLN A 398 18.19 -1.06 -29.92
N GLN A 399 18.53 -1.02 -31.21
CA GLN A 399 17.79 -0.24 -32.20
C GLN A 399 16.32 -0.68 -32.30
N ARG A 400 16.04 -2.00 -32.28
CA ARG A 400 14.66 -2.50 -32.25
C ARG A 400 13.91 -2.05 -31.00
N ALA A 401 14.56 -2.10 -29.83
CA ALA A 401 13.96 -1.65 -28.58
C ALA A 401 13.63 -0.14 -28.62
N VAL A 402 14.57 0.69 -29.10
CA VAL A 402 14.35 2.14 -29.26
C VAL A 402 13.20 2.42 -30.24
N ARG A 403 13.21 1.82 -31.43
CA ARG A 403 12.12 2.00 -32.42
C ARG A 403 10.76 1.59 -31.86
N ARG A 404 10.70 0.54 -31.05
CA ARG A 404 9.45 0.11 -30.40
C ARG A 404 8.93 1.16 -29.41
N VAL A 405 9.83 1.78 -28.64
CA VAL A 405 9.46 2.88 -27.73
C VAL A 405 8.99 4.10 -28.53
N LEU A 406 9.72 4.50 -29.57
CA LEU A 406 9.40 5.68 -30.38
C LEU A 406 8.18 5.53 -31.29
N SER A 407 7.72 4.30 -31.54
CA SER A 407 6.62 4.04 -32.46
C SER A 407 5.29 4.53 -31.91
N ASP A 408 4.54 5.27 -32.72
CA ASP A 408 3.21 5.78 -32.36
C ASP A 408 2.09 4.71 -32.52
N ASP A 409 2.44 3.48 -32.89
CA ASP A 409 1.50 2.36 -32.99
C ASP A 409 0.88 2.07 -31.62
N ILE A 410 -0.45 2.00 -31.59
CA ILE A 410 -1.21 1.66 -30.39
C ILE A 410 -0.77 0.30 -29.82
N ALA A 411 -0.41 -0.70 -30.63
CA ALA A 411 0.12 -1.99 -30.16
C ALA A 411 1.45 -1.84 -29.39
N HIS A 412 2.16 -0.73 -29.59
CA HIS A 412 3.44 -0.43 -28.95
C HIS A 412 3.28 0.55 -27.79
N ARG A 413 2.05 0.95 -27.42
CA ARG A 413 1.78 1.86 -26.28
C ARG A 413 2.36 1.35 -24.95
N VAL A 414 2.39 0.03 -24.78
CA VAL A 414 3.05 -0.65 -23.65
C VAL A 414 4.18 -1.52 -24.21
N CYS A 415 5.40 -1.32 -23.71
CA CYS A 415 6.59 -2.04 -24.15
C CYS A 415 7.23 -2.78 -22.99
N LEU A 416 7.70 -4.01 -23.23
CA LEU A 416 8.60 -4.73 -22.33
C LEU A 416 9.94 -4.89 -23.03
N ILE A 417 11.00 -4.40 -22.40
CA ILE A 417 12.37 -4.49 -22.89
C ILE A 417 13.16 -5.33 -21.88
N HIS A 418 13.48 -6.54 -22.29
CA HIS A 418 14.34 -7.43 -21.52
C HIS A 418 15.82 -7.11 -21.79
N GLY A 419 16.57 -6.82 -20.74
CA GLY A 419 18.00 -6.54 -20.83
C GLY A 419 18.83 -7.23 -19.74
N PRO A 420 19.44 -8.39 -20.06
CA PRO A 420 20.43 -9.05 -19.21
C PRO A 420 21.57 -8.12 -18.75
N PRO A 421 22.35 -8.48 -17.71
CA PRO A 421 23.48 -7.67 -17.25
C PRO A 421 24.45 -7.34 -18.40
N GLY A 422 24.93 -6.09 -18.46
CA GLY A 422 25.89 -5.65 -19.48
C GLY A 422 25.31 -5.35 -20.88
N THR A 423 24.01 -5.59 -21.14
CA THR A 423 23.39 -5.37 -22.47
C THR A 423 23.10 -3.90 -22.82
N GLY A 424 23.42 -2.96 -21.94
CA GLY A 424 23.27 -1.54 -22.18
C GLY A 424 21.83 -1.03 -22.09
N LYS A 425 21.03 -1.52 -21.12
CA LYS A 425 19.67 -1.01 -20.83
C LYS A 425 19.63 0.52 -20.74
N THR A 426 20.54 1.12 -19.98
CA THR A 426 20.62 2.57 -19.81
C THR A 426 21.05 3.29 -21.09
N THR A 427 21.79 2.63 -22.00
CA THR A 427 22.05 3.16 -23.35
C THR A 427 20.77 3.22 -24.17
N VAL A 428 19.90 2.20 -24.09
CA VAL A 428 18.58 2.22 -24.74
C VAL A 428 17.74 3.37 -24.21
N ILE A 429 17.73 3.59 -22.89
CA ILE A 429 17.04 4.73 -22.26
C ILE A 429 17.56 6.05 -22.82
N ALA A 430 18.87 6.26 -22.83
CA ALA A 430 19.49 7.49 -23.36
C ALA A 430 19.16 7.72 -24.84
N ALA A 431 19.21 6.67 -25.66
CA ALA A 431 18.84 6.76 -27.07
C ALA A 431 17.37 7.12 -27.27
N CYS A 432 16.46 6.54 -26.48
CA CYS A 432 15.05 6.93 -26.49
C CYS A 432 14.87 8.41 -26.13
N VAL A 433 15.51 8.88 -25.05
CA VAL A 433 15.42 10.28 -24.61
C VAL A 433 15.93 11.22 -25.70
N SER A 434 17.13 10.98 -26.21
CA SER A 434 17.74 11.76 -27.29
C SER A 434 16.83 11.85 -28.51
N SER A 435 16.31 10.69 -28.96
CA SER A 435 15.43 10.63 -30.12
C SER A 435 14.09 11.34 -29.90
N ILE A 436 13.50 11.26 -28.69
CA ILE A 436 12.25 11.97 -28.37
C ILE A 436 12.49 13.49 -28.35
N LEU A 437 13.58 13.93 -27.72
CA LEU A 437 13.90 15.35 -27.62
C LEU A 437 14.18 15.99 -28.99
N ALA A 438 14.71 15.23 -29.94
CA ALA A 438 14.95 15.63 -31.32
C ALA A 438 13.66 15.76 -32.16
N ARG A 439 12.54 15.14 -31.73
CA ARG A 439 11.25 15.30 -32.43
C ARG A 439 10.73 16.74 -32.25
N SER A 440 10.07 17.26 -33.28
CA SER A 440 9.49 18.62 -33.28
C SER A 440 8.34 18.83 -32.28
N ASN A 441 7.91 17.79 -31.57
CA ASN A 441 6.85 17.89 -30.55
C ASN A 441 7.42 18.45 -29.23
N VAL A 442 7.42 19.78 -29.12
CA VAL A 442 7.96 20.51 -27.95
C VAL A 442 7.18 20.23 -26.65
N LYS A 443 5.98 19.63 -26.71
CA LYS A 443 5.11 19.42 -25.55
C LYS A 443 5.22 18.03 -24.90
N GLU A 444 5.94 17.10 -25.52
CA GLU A 444 6.08 15.74 -24.97
C GLU A 444 7.01 15.75 -23.74
N GLY A 445 6.46 15.35 -22.58
CA GLY A 445 7.25 15.14 -21.37
C GLY A 445 7.72 13.70 -21.23
N VAL A 446 8.99 13.52 -20.85
CA VAL A 446 9.65 12.22 -20.69
C VAL A 446 9.97 11.99 -19.21
N TRP A 447 9.47 10.89 -18.66
CA TRP A 447 9.63 10.51 -17.26
C TRP A 447 10.43 9.22 -17.16
N LEU A 448 11.61 9.32 -16.57
CA LEU A 448 12.49 8.19 -16.29
C LEU A 448 12.33 7.80 -14.83
N VAL A 449 11.85 6.59 -14.62
CA VAL A 449 11.36 6.13 -13.33
C VAL A 449 12.10 4.88 -12.92
N ALA A 450 12.42 4.74 -11.63
CA ALA A 450 12.91 3.48 -11.08
C ALA A 450 12.38 3.26 -9.67
N GLN A 451 12.62 2.07 -9.11
CA GLN A 451 12.19 1.76 -7.73
C GLN A 451 13.01 2.52 -6.68
N SER A 452 14.32 2.58 -6.87
CA SER A 452 15.26 3.14 -5.90
C SER A 452 15.92 4.38 -6.45
N ASN A 453 16.20 5.33 -5.57
CA ASN A 453 16.90 6.54 -5.98
C ASN A 453 18.33 6.26 -6.51
N VAL A 454 18.95 5.14 -6.10
CA VAL A 454 20.25 4.71 -6.63
C VAL A 454 20.11 4.35 -8.11
N ALA A 455 19.07 3.61 -8.50
CA ALA A 455 18.80 3.34 -9.91
C ALA A 455 18.52 4.62 -10.70
N VAL A 456 17.73 5.55 -10.14
CA VAL A 456 17.47 6.85 -10.78
C VAL A 456 18.76 7.67 -10.95
N LYS A 457 19.67 7.64 -9.97
CA LYS A 457 21.00 8.27 -10.07
C LYS A 457 21.80 7.67 -11.22
N ASN A 458 21.86 6.34 -11.32
CA ASN A 458 22.62 5.67 -12.37
C ASN A 458 22.11 6.07 -13.77
N ILE A 459 20.81 6.27 -13.93
CA ILE A 459 20.23 6.83 -15.16
C ILE A 459 20.74 8.26 -15.39
N ALA A 460 20.68 9.12 -14.38
CA ALA A 460 21.12 10.52 -14.47
C ALA A 460 22.61 10.64 -14.87
N GLU A 461 23.48 9.85 -14.25
CA GLU A 461 24.92 9.81 -14.54
C GLU A 461 25.15 9.35 -15.98
N LYS A 462 24.42 8.32 -16.42
CA LYS A 462 24.54 7.83 -17.80
C LYS A 462 24.06 8.84 -18.84
N LEU A 463 22.99 9.58 -18.57
CA LEU A 463 22.54 10.66 -19.45
C LEU A 463 23.62 11.75 -19.57
N ALA A 464 24.20 12.16 -18.44
CA ALA A 464 25.26 13.16 -18.42
C ALA A 464 26.52 12.68 -19.17
N GLU A 465 26.91 11.41 -19.03
CA GLU A 465 28.01 10.81 -19.81
C GLU A 465 27.78 10.85 -21.32
N PHE A 466 26.52 10.85 -21.78
CA PHE A 466 26.15 10.96 -23.19
C PHE A 466 25.85 12.41 -23.63
N GLY A 467 26.13 13.42 -22.78
CA GLY A 467 25.87 14.83 -23.08
C GLY A 467 24.40 15.24 -22.98
N LEU A 468 23.51 14.35 -22.51
CA LEU A 468 22.09 14.63 -22.29
C LEU A 468 21.92 15.29 -20.93
N GLU A 469 22.11 16.61 -20.91
CA GLU A 469 22.18 17.38 -19.68
C GLU A 469 20.87 18.07 -19.27
N ASP A 470 19.93 18.22 -20.20
CA ASP A 470 18.64 18.88 -19.99
C ASP A 470 17.61 17.95 -19.33
N PHE A 471 17.83 17.67 -18.04
CA PHE A 471 16.90 16.93 -17.20
C PHE A 471 16.80 17.51 -15.79
N LYS A 472 15.73 17.17 -15.07
CA LYS A 472 15.59 17.44 -13.63
C LYS A 472 15.33 16.16 -12.84
N LEU A 473 15.95 16.07 -11.67
CA LEU A 473 15.82 14.94 -10.76
C LEU A 473 14.96 15.34 -9.56
N LEU A 474 13.80 14.70 -9.40
CA LEU A 474 12.93 14.88 -8.26
C LEU A 474 13.30 13.89 -7.15
N VAL A 475 13.59 14.40 -5.94
CA VAL A 475 13.94 13.57 -4.79
C VAL A 475 13.20 13.97 -3.53
N SER A 476 12.91 12.98 -2.69
CA SER A 476 12.44 13.26 -1.33
C SER A 476 13.52 14.03 -0.54
N LYS A 477 13.12 15.05 0.22
CA LYS A 477 13.99 15.76 1.18
C LYS A 477 14.75 14.79 2.07
N ASP A 478 14.09 13.72 2.51
CA ASP A 478 14.71 12.72 3.37
C ASP A 478 15.83 11.97 2.66
N PHE A 479 15.62 11.56 1.41
CA PHE A 479 16.63 10.84 0.66
C PHE A 479 17.86 11.70 0.34
N HIS A 480 17.68 13.01 0.10
CA HIS A 480 18.80 13.93 -0.07
C HIS A 480 19.77 13.92 1.12
N PHE A 481 19.34 13.57 2.33
CA PHE A 481 20.25 13.44 3.49
C PHE A 481 21.09 12.16 3.49
N GLU A 482 20.76 11.14 2.68
CA GLU A 482 21.60 9.96 2.44
C GLU A 482 22.69 10.22 1.40
N TRP A 483 22.62 11.34 0.69
CA TRP A 483 23.55 11.64 -0.37
C TRP A 483 24.92 11.93 0.22
N HIS A 484 25.90 11.10 -0.12
CA HIS A 484 27.29 11.49 -0.02
C HIS A 484 27.50 12.66 -0.99
N GLU A 485 27.72 13.88 -0.49
CA GLU A 485 27.76 15.10 -1.32
C GLU A 485 28.72 14.99 -2.51
N HIS A 486 29.82 14.23 -2.37
CA HIS A 486 30.80 13.98 -3.44
C HIS A 486 30.27 13.14 -4.61
N LEU A 487 29.27 12.27 -4.40
CA LEU A 487 28.71 11.41 -5.46
C LEU A 487 27.76 12.15 -6.40
N TYR A 488 27.45 13.42 -6.14
CA TYR A 488 26.38 14.16 -6.79
C TYR A 488 26.76 15.55 -7.28
N GLU A 489 28.03 15.96 -7.18
CA GLU A 489 28.47 17.33 -7.50
C GLU A 489 28.04 17.77 -8.90
N LYS A 490 28.18 16.90 -9.91
CA LYS A 490 27.82 17.18 -11.30
C LYS A 490 26.31 17.33 -11.54
N ILE A 491 25.48 16.64 -10.76
CA ILE A 491 24.02 16.62 -10.95
C ILE A 491 23.26 17.45 -9.92
N LYS A 492 23.93 17.96 -8.87
CA LYS A 492 23.36 18.80 -7.81
C LYS A 492 22.54 19.99 -8.34
N PRO A 493 22.95 20.73 -9.40
CA PRO A 493 22.14 21.83 -9.94
C PRO A 493 20.81 21.38 -10.57
N LYS A 494 20.66 20.09 -10.87
CA LYS A 494 19.48 19.50 -11.54
C LYS A 494 18.49 18.89 -10.54
N VAL A 495 18.80 18.91 -9.24
CA VAL A 495 17.99 18.28 -8.20
C VAL A 495 16.93 19.22 -7.67
N ILE A 496 15.67 18.75 -7.63
CA ILE A 496 14.55 19.45 -7.01
C ILE A 496 14.02 18.57 -5.88
N ARG A 497 14.10 19.08 -4.65
CA ARG A 497 13.63 18.36 -3.46
C ARG A 497 12.16 18.59 -3.21
N THR A 498 11.49 17.62 -2.58
CA THR A 498 10.06 17.73 -2.22
C THR A 498 9.72 18.90 -1.30
N ASP A 499 10.67 19.44 -0.52
CA ASP A 499 10.43 20.64 0.29
C ASP A 499 10.41 21.95 -0.52
N MET A 500 10.85 21.90 -1.78
CA MET A 500 10.76 23.01 -2.73
C MET A 500 9.46 22.98 -3.56
N PHE A 501 8.65 21.93 -3.45
CA PHE A 501 7.42 21.78 -4.23
C PHE A 501 6.36 22.78 -3.74
N GLY A 502 5.69 23.44 -4.68
CA GLY A 502 4.70 24.50 -4.42
C GLY A 502 5.28 25.87 -4.11
N ALA A 503 6.59 25.99 -3.90
CA ALA A 503 7.21 27.28 -3.56
C ALA A 503 7.20 28.22 -4.78
N GLY A 504 6.40 29.28 -4.72
CA GLY A 504 6.25 30.24 -5.83
C GLY A 504 5.27 29.80 -6.93
N GLY A 505 4.44 28.79 -6.65
CA GLY A 505 3.41 28.31 -7.58
C GLY A 505 3.96 27.80 -8.91
N ARG A 506 3.14 27.88 -9.97
CA ARG A 506 3.51 27.51 -11.34
C ARG A 506 4.78 28.23 -11.83
N VAL A 507 4.88 29.54 -11.62
CA VAL A 507 6.05 30.34 -12.07
C VAL A 507 7.32 29.90 -11.36
N GLY A 508 7.25 29.63 -10.06
CA GLY A 508 8.38 29.10 -9.30
C GLY A 508 8.82 27.73 -9.82
N THR A 509 7.88 26.86 -10.15
CA THR A 509 8.16 25.54 -10.70
C THR A 509 8.77 25.63 -12.10
N GLU A 510 8.25 26.48 -12.98
CA GLU A 510 8.81 26.72 -14.32
C GLU A 510 10.26 27.23 -14.27
N ARG A 511 10.55 28.19 -13.38
CA ARG A 511 11.93 28.67 -13.14
C ARG A 511 12.88 27.58 -12.66
N ARG A 512 12.40 26.59 -11.91
CA ARG A 512 13.22 25.45 -11.47
C ARG A 512 13.44 24.42 -12.56
N LEU A 513 12.46 24.27 -13.45
CA LEU A 513 12.54 23.34 -14.57
C LEU A 513 13.45 23.86 -15.68
N LEU A 514 13.57 25.18 -15.86
CA LEU A 514 14.43 25.80 -16.89
C LEU A 514 14.15 25.25 -18.30
N GLY A 515 12.87 24.97 -18.62
CA GLY A 515 12.46 24.41 -19.91
C GLY A 515 12.69 22.90 -20.08
N SER A 516 13.35 22.23 -19.12
CA SER A 516 13.61 20.79 -19.16
C SER A 516 12.33 19.98 -19.34
N ARG A 517 12.32 19.09 -20.33
CA ARG A 517 11.21 18.16 -20.62
C ARG A 517 11.43 16.75 -20.08
N VAL A 518 12.62 16.48 -19.53
CA VAL A 518 13.00 15.18 -18.99
C VAL A 518 13.01 15.23 -17.47
N MET A 519 12.24 14.34 -16.84
CA MET A 519 12.09 14.23 -15.40
C MET A 519 12.56 12.86 -14.94
N LEU A 520 13.41 12.82 -13.93
CA LEU A 520 13.89 11.60 -13.29
C LEU A 520 13.32 11.54 -11.87
N CYS A 521 12.72 10.41 -11.48
CA CYS A 521 12.23 10.24 -10.11
C CYS A 521 12.03 8.77 -9.72
N THR A 522 11.85 8.49 -8.44
CA THR A 522 11.36 7.18 -8.01
C THR A 522 9.87 7.03 -8.35
N LEU A 523 9.38 5.80 -8.51
CA LEU A 523 7.95 5.54 -8.75
C LEU A 523 7.06 6.13 -7.63
N SER A 524 7.54 6.11 -6.39
CA SER A 524 6.84 6.69 -5.23
C SER A 524 6.60 8.20 -5.31
N MET A 525 7.30 8.92 -6.19
CA MET A 525 7.09 10.35 -6.38
C MET A 525 5.69 10.67 -6.93
N PHE A 526 5.14 9.78 -7.76
CA PHE A 526 3.77 9.88 -8.29
C PHE A 526 2.69 9.70 -7.21
N SER A 527 3.07 9.42 -5.98
CA SER A 527 2.17 9.33 -4.82
C SER A 527 2.37 10.47 -3.81
N TYR A 528 3.28 11.40 -4.09
CA TYR A 528 3.56 12.49 -3.14
C TYR A 528 2.47 13.57 -3.23
N PRO A 529 1.83 13.98 -2.12
CA PRO A 529 0.68 14.88 -2.17
C PRO A 529 0.93 16.18 -2.94
N ARG A 530 2.06 16.86 -2.69
CA ARG A 530 2.39 18.11 -3.41
C ARG A 530 2.74 17.92 -4.88
N PHE A 531 3.10 16.69 -5.28
CA PHE A 531 3.28 16.37 -6.69
C PHE A 531 1.92 16.24 -7.37
N LEU A 532 0.94 15.63 -6.68
CA LEU A 532 -0.43 15.45 -7.16
C LEU A 532 -1.22 16.76 -7.29
N ASP A 533 -0.79 17.85 -6.65
CA ASP A 533 -1.31 19.20 -6.92
C ASP A 533 -1.12 19.65 -8.39
N GLY A 534 -0.24 18.95 -9.12
CA GLY A 534 -0.20 18.96 -10.59
C GLY A 534 0.67 20.06 -11.20
N GLU A 535 1.45 20.81 -10.41
CA GLU A 535 2.31 21.87 -10.97
C GLU A 535 3.35 21.33 -11.95
N PHE A 536 4.03 20.25 -11.59
CA PHE A 536 5.04 19.62 -12.45
C PHE A 536 4.41 18.98 -13.68
N SER A 537 3.35 18.18 -13.49
CA SER A 537 2.68 17.47 -14.60
C SER A 537 1.92 18.39 -15.56
N ARG A 538 1.59 19.63 -15.16
CA ARG A 538 1.05 20.65 -16.07
C ARG A 538 2.11 21.30 -16.95
N ILE A 539 3.35 21.38 -16.48
CA ILE A 539 4.48 21.97 -17.23
C ILE A 539 5.17 20.90 -18.08
N VAL A 540 5.40 19.72 -17.50
CA VAL A 540 5.98 18.54 -18.16
C VAL A 540 4.98 17.40 -18.04
N PRO A 541 4.07 17.23 -19.02
CA PRO A 541 3.05 16.19 -18.97
C PRO A 541 3.64 14.78 -18.91
N VAL A 542 2.94 13.86 -18.26
CA VAL A 542 3.40 12.47 -18.09
C VAL A 542 3.04 11.66 -19.34
N ASN A 543 3.67 11.95 -20.48
CA ASN A 543 3.35 11.32 -21.76
C ASN A 543 4.14 10.03 -21.99
N THR A 544 5.45 10.09 -21.89
CA THR A 544 6.33 8.94 -22.09
C THR A 544 7.01 8.57 -20.78
N VAL A 545 6.72 7.38 -20.27
CA VAL A 545 7.27 6.86 -19.02
C VAL A 545 8.15 5.65 -19.31
N LEU A 546 9.44 5.75 -19.01
CA LEU A 546 10.39 4.64 -19.08
C LEU A 546 10.74 4.20 -17.66
N VAL A 547 10.40 2.97 -17.32
CA VAL A 547 10.65 2.40 -16.00
C VAL A 547 11.85 1.48 -16.07
N ASP A 548 12.97 1.87 -15.47
CA ASP A 548 14.16 1.04 -15.33
C ASP A 548 14.05 0.13 -14.10
N GLU A 549 14.73 -1.01 -14.17
CA GLU A 549 14.64 -2.08 -13.17
C GLU A 549 13.19 -2.48 -12.84
N ALA A 550 12.32 -2.46 -13.86
CA ALA A 550 10.89 -2.69 -13.71
C ALA A 550 10.54 -4.07 -13.14
N SER A 551 11.40 -5.07 -13.33
CA SER A 551 11.26 -6.43 -12.76
C SER A 551 11.38 -6.45 -11.23
N GLN A 552 11.92 -5.40 -10.62
CA GLN A 552 12.07 -5.27 -9.17
C GLN A 552 10.85 -4.58 -8.53
N ILE A 553 9.85 -4.16 -9.32
CA ILE A 553 8.68 -3.41 -8.85
C ILE A 553 7.43 -4.30 -8.92
N GLU A 554 6.77 -4.49 -7.78
CA GLU A 554 5.49 -5.19 -7.72
C GLU A 554 4.41 -4.41 -8.49
N LEU A 555 3.58 -5.13 -9.26
CA LEU A 555 2.64 -4.53 -10.22
C LEU A 555 1.62 -3.57 -9.58
N GLY A 556 1.14 -3.84 -8.37
CA GLY A 556 0.25 -2.96 -7.63
C GLY A 556 0.86 -1.60 -7.28
N SER A 557 2.19 -1.47 -7.31
CA SER A 557 2.90 -0.21 -7.09
C SER A 557 2.74 0.79 -8.23
N TYR A 558 2.30 0.36 -9.42
CA TYR A 558 1.98 1.25 -10.55
C TYR A 558 0.57 1.84 -10.46
N LEU A 559 -0.29 1.37 -9.54
CA LEU A 559 -1.67 1.87 -9.42
C LEU A 559 -1.75 3.39 -9.23
N PRO A 560 -0.96 4.05 -8.36
CA PRO A 560 -0.98 5.50 -8.25
C PRO A 560 -0.61 6.22 -9.56
N LEU A 561 0.41 5.75 -10.28
CA LEU A 561 0.79 6.32 -11.58
C LEU A 561 -0.35 6.21 -12.59
N LEU A 562 -0.95 5.02 -12.72
CA LEU A 562 -2.04 4.78 -13.67
C LEU A 562 -3.31 5.55 -13.29
N HIS A 563 -3.68 5.54 -12.01
CA HIS A 563 -4.87 6.24 -11.54
C HIS A 563 -4.78 7.76 -11.75
N ASN A 564 -3.63 8.36 -11.45
CA ASN A 564 -3.47 9.81 -11.50
C ASN A 564 -3.07 10.33 -12.90
N PHE A 565 -2.39 9.52 -13.72
CA PHE A 565 -1.80 9.98 -14.99
C PHE A 565 -2.05 9.05 -16.19
N GLY A 566 -2.73 7.91 -16.02
CA GLY A 566 -2.91 6.89 -17.06
C GLY A 566 -3.52 7.39 -18.37
N ASP A 567 -4.41 8.39 -18.29
CA ASP A 567 -5.02 9.00 -19.48
C ASP A 567 -4.06 9.94 -20.24
N MET A 568 -3.01 10.44 -19.57
CA MET A 568 -1.97 11.29 -20.19
C MET A 568 -0.85 10.47 -20.83
N ILE A 569 -0.63 9.24 -20.35
CA ILE A 569 0.47 8.38 -20.77
C ILE A 569 0.20 7.83 -22.18
N GLN A 570 1.01 8.26 -23.14
CA GLN A 570 1.04 7.78 -24.52
C GLN A 570 2.00 6.61 -24.70
N LYS A 571 3.04 6.51 -23.87
CA LYS A 571 4.02 5.42 -23.91
C LYS A 571 4.42 5.00 -22.51
N LEU A 572 4.35 3.71 -22.22
CA LEU A 572 4.88 3.12 -21.00
C LEU A 572 5.81 1.96 -21.35
N ALA A 573 7.09 2.11 -21.08
CA ALA A 573 8.09 1.07 -21.32
C ALA A 573 8.64 0.54 -20.00
N PHE A 574 8.56 -0.78 -19.81
CA PHE A 574 9.16 -1.50 -18.69
C PHE A 574 10.49 -2.09 -19.15
N ILE A 575 11.57 -1.71 -18.50
CA ILE A 575 12.95 -2.09 -18.83
C ILE A 575 13.50 -2.84 -17.64
N GLY A 576 13.98 -4.06 -17.84
CA GLY A 576 14.45 -4.87 -16.72
C GLY A 576 14.83 -6.30 -17.13
N ASP A 577 14.99 -7.14 -16.13
CA ASP A 577 15.35 -8.55 -16.28
C ASP A 577 14.76 -9.35 -15.12
N ASP A 578 13.90 -10.33 -15.42
CA ASP A 578 13.28 -11.22 -14.44
C ASP A 578 14.26 -12.26 -13.88
N LYS A 579 15.44 -12.44 -14.50
CA LYS A 579 16.51 -13.33 -14.01
C LYS A 579 17.51 -12.63 -13.09
N GLN A 580 17.41 -11.30 -12.96
CA GLN A 580 18.14 -10.56 -11.93
C GLN A 580 17.38 -10.64 -10.59
N ARG A 581 17.80 -9.87 -9.58
CA ARG A 581 17.18 -9.93 -8.25
C ARG A 581 15.66 -9.83 -8.36
N GLU A 582 14.97 -10.90 -7.97
CA GLU A 582 13.52 -10.91 -7.89
C GLU A 582 13.04 -9.87 -6.88
N CYS A 583 11.88 -9.27 -7.16
CA CYS A 583 11.12 -8.55 -6.17
C CYS A 583 10.62 -9.55 -5.13
N PHE A 584 11.42 -9.83 -4.07
CA PHE A 584 11.25 -10.78 -2.95
C PHE A 584 10.42 -12.05 -3.24
N PRO A 585 10.95 -13.28 -2.98
CA PRO A 585 10.23 -14.52 -3.31
C PRO A 585 8.82 -14.55 -2.72
N CYS A 586 7.81 -14.61 -3.60
CA CYS A 586 6.37 -14.50 -3.31
C CYS A 586 5.76 -15.68 -2.53
#